data_AF-B8D4K0-F1
#
_entry.id   AF-B8D4K0-F1
#
_cell.length_a   1.000
_cell.length_b   1.000
_cell.length_c   1.000
_cell.angle_alpha   90.00
_cell.angle_beta   90.00
_cell.angle_gamma   90.00
#
_symmetry.space_group_name_H-M   'P 1'
#
loop_
_entity.id
_entity.type
_entity.pdbx_description
1 polymer ?
#
loop_
_entity_poly.entity_id
_entity_poly.type
_entity_poly.pdbx_seq_one_letter_code
_entity_poly.pdbx_strand_id
1 'polypeptide(L)'
;MGGIMDLVYQLLYSLPITVTPEPPPGIGEAVSRVLSWLYWLSWVAVLGAGFYGVLKIVTGDGDEGRRFIISAIVGGVLLAFLWLILSALIS
;
A
#
# COMPACT_ATOMS: atom_id res chain seq x y z
N MET A 1 22.66 -11.86 -56.02
CA MET A 1 23.22 -12.29 -54.72
C MET A 1 22.55 -11.43 -53.66
N GLY A 2 21.62 -11.97 -52.88
CA GLY A 2 20.84 -11.15 -51.93
C GLY A 2 19.77 -11.91 -51.12
N GLY A 3 19.48 -13.18 -51.45
CA GLY A 3 18.30 -13.87 -50.91
C GLY A 3 18.31 -14.28 -49.43
N ILE A 4 19.46 -14.25 -48.74
CA ILE A 4 19.53 -14.65 -47.32
C ILE A 4 19.60 -13.42 -46.41
N MET A 5 20.39 -12.42 -46.77
CA MET A 5 20.52 -11.20 -45.98
C MET A 5 19.22 -10.38 -45.98
N ASP A 6 18.53 -10.24 -47.11
CA ASP A 6 17.21 -9.55 -47.15
C ASP A 6 16.16 -10.26 -46.29
N LEU A 7 16.23 -11.58 -46.23
CA LEU A 7 15.30 -12.41 -45.45
C LEU A 7 15.54 -12.22 -43.94
N VAL A 8 16.82 -12.10 -43.54
CA VAL A 8 17.21 -11.75 -42.17
C VAL A 8 16.74 -10.33 -41.81
N TYR A 9 16.90 -9.35 -42.71
CA TYR A 9 16.45 -7.98 -42.46
C TYR A 9 14.93 -7.87 -42.32
N GLN A 10 14.15 -8.55 -43.17
CA GLN A 10 12.70 -8.58 -43.04
C GLN A 10 12.23 -9.26 -41.75
N LEU A 11 12.88 -10.35 -41.35
CA LEU A 11 12.57 -11.03 -40.09
C LEU A 11 12.80 -10.12 -38.88
N LEU A 12 13.94 -9.43 -38.83
CA LEU A 12 14.27 -8.50 -37.74
C LEU A 12 13.34 -7.28 -37.70
N TYR A 13 12.88 -6.78 -38.85
CA TYR A 13 11.96 -5.64 -38.93
C TYR A 13 10.52 -6.02 -38.54
N SER A 14 10.13 -7.29 -38.71
CA SER A 14 8.79 -7.78 -38.38
C SER A 14 8.59 -8.12 -36.89
N LEU A 15 9.65 -8.15 -36.09
CA LEU A 15 9.53 -8.42 -34.66
C LEU A 15 9.01 -7.15 -33.96
N PRO A 16 7.81 -7.18 -33.36
CA PRO A 16 7.35 -6.07 -32.54
C PRO A 16 8.24 -6.01 -31.30
N ILE A 17 9.25 -5.13 -31.32
CA ILE A 17 10.07 -4.83 -30.15
C ILE A 17 9.21 -3.96 -29.23
N THR A 18 8.38 -4.61 -28.42
CA THR A 18 7.68 -3.94 -27.33
C THR A 18 8.70 -3.66 -26.23
N VAL A 19 9.35 -2.50 -26.30
CA VAL A 19 10.09 -1.95 -25.16
C VAL A 19 9.04 -1.57 -24.11
N THR A 20 8.78 -2.47 -23.17
CA THR A 20 8.01 -2.16 -21.98
C THR A 20 8.99 -1.50 -21.01
N PRO A 21 8.89 -0.18 -20.73
CA PRO A 21 9.77 0.44 -19.77
C PRO A 21 9.45 -0.15 -18.38
N GLU A 22 10.31 -1.04 -17.89
CA GLU A 22 10.25 -1.47 -16.51
C GLU A 22 10.62 -0.28 -15.62
N PRO A 23 9.85 -0.02 -14.54
CA PRO A 23 10.22 1.00 -13.56
C PRO A 23 11.64 0.76 -13.05
N PRO A 24 12.43 1.83 -12.81
CA PRO A 24 13.79 1.69 -12.32
C PRO A 24 13.84 0.78 -11.08
N PRO A 25 14.74 -0.22 -11.05
CA PRO A 25 14.85 -1.12 -9.91
C PRO A 25 15.12 -0.33 -8.62
N GLY A 26 14.42 -0.69 -7.54
CA GLY A 26 14.58 -0.12 -6.20
C GLY A 26 13.52 0.90 -5.76
N ILE A 27 12.83 1.59 -6.68
CA ILE A 27 11.77 2.56 -6.28
C ILE A 27 10.58 1.82 -5.66
N GLY A 28 10.13 0.73 -6.30
CA GLY A 28 9.03 -0.09 -5.78
C GLY A 28 9.33 -0.69 -4.41
N GLU A 29 10.57 -1.13 -4.18
CA GLU A 29 11.02 -1.68 -2.89
C GLU A 29 11.06 -0.62 -1.79
N ALA A 30 11.60 0.56 -2.09
CA ALA A 30 11.65 1.67 -1.14
C ALA A 30 10.24 2.10 -0.72
N VAL A 31 9.33 2.26 -1.69
CA VAL A 31 7.93 2.61 -1.44
C VAL A 31 7.24 1.52 -0.61
N SER A 32 7.38 0.25 -0.99
CA SER A 32 6.81 -0.88 -0.23
C SER A 32 7.28 -0.90 1.22
N ARG A 33 8.57 -0.67 1.45
CA ARG A 33 9.16 -0.63 2.80
C ARG A 33 8.59 0.50 3.64
N VAL A 34 8.44 1.70 3.07
CA VAL A 34 7.84 2.85 3.77
C VAL A 34 6.37 2.58 4.09
N LEU A 35 5.59 2.06 3.13
CA LEU A 35 4.19 1.71 3.38
C LEU A 35 4.06 0.65 4.47
N SER A 36 4.95 -0.35 4.49
CA SER A 36 4.96 -1.37 5.55
C SER A 36 5.19 -0.76 6.93
N TRP A 37 6.11 0.21 7.06
CA TRP A 37 6.33 0.93 8.32
C TRP A 37 5.12 1.78 8.73
N LEU A 38 4.54 2.52 7.78
CA LEU A 38 3.34 3.34 8.03
C LEU A 38 2.15 2.49 8.47
N TYR A 39 1.96 1.33 7.85
CA TYR A 39 0.92 0.39 8.22
C TYR A 39 1.10 -0.10 9.66
N TRP A 40 2.33 -0.48 10.01
CA TRP A 40 2.63 -0.93 11.37
C TRP A 40 2.46 0.20 12.41
N LEU A 41 2.97 1.40 12.12
CA LEU A 41 2.81 2.57 13.00
C LEU A 41 1.34 2.95 13.21
N SER A 42 0.51 2.76 12.19
CA SER A 42 -0.92 3.02 12.25
C SER A 42 -1.62 2.06 13.23
N TRP A 43 -1.25 0.78 13.24
CA TRP A 43 -1.73 -0.17 14.26
C TRP A 43 -1.29 0.18 15.67
N VAL A 44 -0.04 0.63 15.84
CA VAL A 44 0.45 1.12 17.13
C VAL A 44 -0.38 2.31 17.63
N ALA A 45 -0.71 3.25 16.74
CA ALA A 45 -1.56 4.39 17.09
C ALA A 45 -2.98 3.96 17.49
N VAL A 46 -3.58 2.99 16.80
CA VAL A 46 -4.90 2.42 17.17
C VAL A 46 -4.85 1.79 18.56
N LEU A 47 -3.85 0.96 18.84
CA LEU A 47 -3.69 0.32 20.16
C LEU A 47 -3.43 1.37 21.25
N GLY A 48 -2.59 2.37 20.97
CA GLY A 48 -2.29 3.46 21.88
C GLY A 48 -3.54 4.28 22.22
N ALA A 49 -4.35 4.63 21.23
CA ALA A 49 -5.62 5.34 21.44
C ALA A 49 -6.61 4.50 22.26
N GLY A 50 -6.71 3.20 21.98
CA GLY A 50 -7.56 2.29 22.76
C GLY A 50 -7.13 2.21 24.23
N PHE A 51 -5.84 2.02 24.48
CA PHE A 51 -5.29 1.96 25.83
C PHE A 51 -5.46 3.29 26.58
N TYR A 52 -5.16 4.41 25.93
CA TYR A 52 -5.37 5.75 26.49
C TYR A 52 -6.84 5.99 26.83
N GLY A 53 -7.76 5.57 25.95
CA GLY A 53 -9.19 5.66 26.20
C GLY A 53 -9.63 4.87 27.44
N VAL A 54 -9.11 3.66 27.63
CA VAL A 54 -9.37 2.86 28.85
C VAL A 54 -8.84 3.57 30.10
N LEU A 55 -7.62 4.10 30.05
CA LEU A 55 -7.05 4.85 31.19
C LEU A 55 -7.94 6.05 31.56
N LYS A 56 -8.41 6.82 30.58
CA LYS A 56 -9.28 7.97 30.80
C LYS A 56 -10.59 7.59 31.49
N ILE A 57 -11.21 6.47 31.09
CA ILE A 57 -12.40 5.92 31.75
C ILE A 57 -12.10 5.58 33.22
N VAL A 58 -10.98 4.91 33.50
CA VAL A 58 -10.59 4.53 34.87
C VAL A 58 -10.27 5.75 35.74
N THR A 59 -9.75 6.83 35.15
CA THR A 59 -9.46 8.10 35.87
C THR A 59 -10.69 8.99 36.09
N GLY A 60 -11.89 8.56 35.66
CA GLY A 60 -13.14 9.28 35.88
C GLY A 60 -13.60 10.17 34.71
N ASP A 61 -12.84 10.20 33.61
CA ASP A 61 -13.19 10.94 32.40
C ASP A 61 -13.74 9.99 31.32
N GLY A 62 -14.94 9.49 31.59
CA GLY A 62 -15.58 8.46 30.79
C GLY A 62 -15.94 8.91 29.37
N ASP A 63 -16.31 10.18 29.19
CA ASP A 63 -16.73 10.71 27.89
C ASP A 63 -15.55 10.86 26.95
N GLU A 64 -14.43 11.40 27.43
CA GLU A 64 -13.21 11.49 26.63
C GLU A 64 -12.65 10.10 26.35
N GLY A 65 -12.63 9.22 27.34
CA GLY A 65 -12.16 7.85 27.17
C GLY A 65 -12.97 7.04 26.14
N ARG A 66 -14.30 7.16 26.15
CA ARG A 66 -15.17 6.55 25.13
C ARG A 66 -14.87 7.08 23.73
N ARG A 67 -14.61 8.38 23.57
CA ARG A 67 -14.24 8.97 22.27
C ARG A 67 -12.96 8.35 21.72
N PHE A 68 -11.95 8.15 22.56
CA PHE A 68 -10.69 7.50 22.17
C PHE A 68 -10.86 6.02 21.82
N ILE A 69 -11.71 5.28 22.55
CA ILE A 69 -12.01 3.88 22.22
C ILE A 69 -12.76 3.80 20.89
N ILE A 70 -13.76 4.66 20.68
CA ILE A 70 -14.51 4.69 19.41
C ILE A 70 -13.59 5.05 18.25
N SER A 71 -12.72 6.05 18.41
CA SER A 71 -11.76 6.41 17.35
C SER A 71 -10.76 5.29 17.08
N ALA A 72 -10.30 4.57 18.10
CA ALA A 72 -9.47 3.38 17.92
C ALA A 72 -10.20 2.27 17.15
N ILE A 73 -11.46 1.99 17.49
CA ILE A 73 -12.27 0.98 16.78
C ILE A 73 -12.47 1.40 15.32
N VAL A 74 -12.91 2.63 15.07
CA VAL A 74 -13.13 3.13 13.70
C VAL A 74 -11.82 3.10 12.90
N GLY A 75 -10.71 3.57 13.49
CA GLY A 75 -9.39 3.53 12.88
C GLY A 75 -8.93 2.11 12.57
N GLY A 76 -9.09 1.17 13.51
CA GLY A 76 -8.75 -0.23 13.33
C GLY A 76 -9.59 -0.92 12.24
N VAL A 77 -10.89 -0.61 12.16
CA VAL A 77 -11.75 -1.10 11.08
C VAL A 77 -11.27 -0.54 9.73
N LEU A 78 -11.05 0.77 9.62
CA LEU A 78 -10.54 1.38 8.38
C LEU A 78 -9.20 0.76 7.94
N LEU A 79 -8.28 0.54 8.89
CA LEU A 79 -6.99 -0.11 8.63
C LEU A 79 -7.11 -1.57 8.21
N ALA A 80 -8.06 -2.32 8.78
CA ALA A 80 -8.32 -3.70 8.39
C ALA A 80 -8.85 -3.80 6.95
N PHE A 81 -9.67 -2.83 6.54
CA PHE A 81 -10.20 -2.72 5.18
C PHE A 81 -9.28 -1.98 4.21
N LEU A 82 -8.09 -1.51 4.64
CA LEU A 82 -7.19 -0.73 3.80
C LEU A 82 -6.87 -1.44 2.48
N TRP A 83 -6.61 -2.75 2.53
CA TRP A 83 -6.37 -3.55 1.32
C TRP A 83 -7.56 -3.58 0.38
N LEU A 84 -8.78 -3.76 0.91
CA LEU A 84 -10.00 -3.74 0.12
C LEU A 84 -10.25 -2.37 -0.52
N ILE A 85 -9.98 -1.28 0.20
CA ILE A 85 -10.08 0.10 -0.30
C ILE A 85 -9.08 0.34 -1.42
N LEU A 86 -7.82 -0.09 -1.24
CA LEU A 86 -6.78 0.04 -2.26
C LEU A 86 -7.12 -0.79 -3.51
N SER A 87 -7.60 -2.02 -3.34
CA SER A 87 -8.03 -2.86 -4.46
C SER A 87 -9.21 -2.26 -5.23
N ALA A 88 -10.20 -1.70 -4.53
CA ALA A 88 -11.35 -1.03 -5.15
C ALA A 88 -10.99 0.30 -5.85
N LEU A 89 -9.90 0.94 -5.46
CA LEU A 89 -9.42 2.19 -6.10
C LEU A 89 -8.61 1.91 -7.38
N ILE A 90 -7.94 0.75 -7.44
CA ILE A 90 -7.11 0.34 -8.58
C ILE A 90 -7.95 -0.37 -9.67
N SER A 91 -9.10 -0.95 -9.31
CA SER A 91 -10.07 -1.55 -10.24
C SER A 91 -10.87 -0.51 -11.01
#